data_AF-A0A2N0WUE0-F1
#
_entry.id   AF-A0A2N0WUE0-F1
#
_cell.length_a   1.000
_cell.length_b   1.000
_cell.length_c   1.000
_cell.angle_alpha   90.00
_cell.angle_beta   90.00
_cell.angle_gamma   90.00
#
_symmetry.space_group_name_H-M   'P 1'
#
loop_
_entity.id
_entity.type
_entity.pdbx_description
1 polymer ?
#
loop_
_entity_poly.entity_id
_entity_poly.type
_entity_poly.pdbx_seq_one_letter_code
_entity_poly.pdbx_strand_id
1 'polypeptide(L)'
;MSLKNTATWWKTWNEVNQLTSNREVVLYGRSEDWIPKTLKKLRNKPSYIIDRNPKYIDTDYKGLSVYLPERLLSIKSALPFVVITSGVYEGIVEILINNGFQPGIDFCCCPEYRDFQLLEDMRNYTQQLIVSCSDYNDKDKSRYSKAGGGIFLYHIGPNTYEKKISGSFRQIVKVKNLFYAIEYVACELFIFDSDFNIIETKPLDDANYCGLEYSEKHDLLILINAGKDTISLYDRETFTLQLRRFFSAKSESGETSLHHLNDVCCYDDQLYVSYFSHSGNWKKGIYDGGVSEFNLLDIEQPPVRLVRDLWKPHSPKIINGDLCYLDSMRGRFYTTNQVIAGEFHGFARGLASDDNFFYIGLSEDMYMSRRFGTTNNIMLNAGFYLFDKETKASRFYPMLDNMNIHDLHVLSKPEINA
;
A
#
# COMPACT_ATOMS: atom_id res chain seq x y z
N MET A 1 14.74 6.56 8.06
CA MET A 1 15.66 5.43 8.26
C MET A 1 14.91 4.36 9.05
N SER A 2 14.18 3.49 8.35
CA SER A 2 13.24 2.54 8.97
C SER A 2 14.00 1.40 9.65
N LEU A 3 13.64 1.10 10.91
CA LEU A 3 14.15 0.03 11.76
C LEU A 3 13.76 -1.38 11.25
N LYS A 4 14.03 -1.71 9.98
CA LYS A 4 14.27 -3.10 9.57
C LYS A 4 15.70 -3.49 9.93
N ASN A 5 16.09 -3.27 11.19
CA ASN A 5 17.26 -3.91 11.77
C ASN A 5 16.83 -5.36 12.01
N THR A 6 17.27 -6.25 11.14
CA THR A 6 17.09 -7.70 11.20
C THR A 6 17.12 -8.19 12.64
N ALA A 7 15.98 -8.59 13.20
CA ALA A 7 15.97 -9.17 14.53
C ALA A 7 16.98 -10.33 14.54
N THR A 8 17.99 -10.24 15.40
CA THR A 8 19.25 -11.00 15.27
C THR A 8 19.06 -12.51 15.41
N TRP A 9 17.91 -12.94 15.94
CA TRP A 9 17.49 -14.32 16.09
C TRP A 9 16.89 -14.97 14.84
N TRP A 10 16.70 -14.25 13.73
CA TRP A 10 16.35 -14.88 12.44
C TRP A 10 17.61 -15.37 11.73
N LYS A 11 17.64 -16.65 11.39
CA LYS A 11 18.76 -17.30 10.70
C LYS A 11 18.27 -18.11 9.51
N THR A 12 19.11 -18.29 8.52
CA THR A 12 18.94 -19.27 7.45
C THR A 12 19.34 -20.66 7.95
N TRP A 13 18.88 -21.72 7.28
CA TRP A 13 19.31 -23.08 7.61
C TRP A 13 20.83 -23.27 7.50
N ASN A 14 21.52 -22.54 6.63
CA ASN A 14 22.98 -22.61 6.53
C ASN A 14 23.65 -22.05 7.80
N GLU A 15 23.21 -20.88 8.26
CA GLU A 15 23.73 -20.27 9.49
C GLU A 15 23.41 -21.14 10.71
N VAL A 16 22.19 -21.65 10.85
CA VAL A 16 21.82 -22.56 11.95
C VAL A 16 22.71 -23.80 11.95
N ASN A 17 22.95 -24.42 10.80
CA ASN A 17 23.80 -25.61 10.71
C ASN A 17 25.27 -25.32 11.03
N GLN A 18 25.77 -24.11 10.76
CA GLN A 18 27.10 -23.68 11.17
C GLN A 18 27.18 -23.49 12.69
N LEU A 19 26.23 -22.72 13.26
CA LEU A 19 26.15 -22.41 14.69
C LEU A 19 25.97 -23.66 15.57
N THR A 20 25.30 -24.68 15.04
CA THR A 20 25.00 -25.92 15.76
C THR A 20 26.03 -27.03 15.58
N SER A 21 27.04 -26.88 14.71
CA SER A 21 27.96 -27.96 14.33
C SER A 21 28.71 -28.63 15.50
N ASN A 22 29.04 -27.87 16.54
CA ASN A 22 29.79 -28.35 17.72
C ASN A 22 29.09 -27.97 19.04
N ARG A 23 27.78 -27.74 19.01
CA ARG A 23 26.98 -27.39 20.20
C ARG A 23 25.84 -28.38 20.36
N GLU A 24 25.49 -28.69 21.60
CA GLU A 24 24.21 -29.36 21.86
C GLU A 24 23.07 -28.53 21.29
N VAL A 25 22.09 -29.17 20.65
CA VAL A 25 20.91 -28.48 20.11
C VAL A 25 19.66 -28.88 20.89
N VAL A 26 18.87 -27.89 21.26
CA VAL A 26 17.60 -28.05 21.96
C VAL A 26 16.51 -27.40 21.13
N LEU A 27 15.35 -28.06 21.00
CA LEU A 27 14.17 -27.45 20.41
C LEU A 27 13.32 -26.82 21.50
N TYR A 28 12.82 -25.60 21.31
CA TYR A 28 11.90 -24.96 22.26
C TYR A 28 10.52 -24.80 21.62
N GLY A 29 9.58 -25.65 22.03
CA GLY A 29 8.21 -25.74 21.55
C GLY A 29 7.94 -27.08 20.89
N ARG A 30 7.15 -27.95 21.53
CA ARG A 30 6.63 -29.17 20.93
C ARG A 30 5.53 -28.78 19.93
N SER A 31 5.92 -28.61 18.67
CA SER A 31 5.01 -28.39 17.55
C SER A 31 4.93 -29.58 16.62
N GLU A 32 3.71 -29.96 16.25
CA GLU A 32 3.45 -31.00 15.26
C GLU A 32 3.81 -30.57 13.83
N ASP A 33 3.80 -29.27 13.55
CA ASP A 33 4.08 -28.72 12.22
C ASP A 33 5.57 -28.42 12.02
N TRP A 34 6.22 -27.85 13.04
CA TRP A 34 7.53 -27.22 12.86
C TRP A 34 8.69 -28.14 13.24
N ILE A 35 8.51 -29.04 14.20
CA ILE A 35 9.55 -30.02 14.53
C ILE A 35 9.83 -30.95 13.34
N PRO A 36 8.83 -31.55 12.64
CA PRO A 36 9.13 -32.42 11.51
C PRO A 36 9.86 -31.71 10.36
N LYS A 37 9.60 -30.42 10.14
CA LYS A 37 10.32 -29.60 9.15
C LYS A 37 11.75 -29.31 9.60
N THR A 38 11.91 -28.95 10.88
CA THR A 38 13.22 -28.67 11.50
C THR A 38 14.14 -29.88 11.45
N LEU A 39 13.66 -31.05 11.87
CA LEU A 39 14.46 -32.29 11.90
C LEU A 39 14.93 -32.74 10.51
N LYS A 40 14.22 -32.37 9.43
CA LYS A 40 14.64 -32.68 8.05
C LYS A 40 15.78 -31.80 7.54
N LYS A 41 15.98 -30.62 8.13
CA LYS A 41 16.91 -29.58 7.63
C LYS A 41 18.12 -29.38 8.55
N LEU A 42 17.95 -29.66 9.83
CA LEU A 42 18.99 -29.54 10.84
C LEU A 42 19.94 -30.75 10.76
N ARG A 43 21.24 -30.50 10.61
CA ARG A 43 22.28 -31.53 10.49
C ARG A 43 22.66 -32.13 11.83
N ASN A 44 22.76 -31.30 12.86
CA ASN A 44 23.01 -31.77 14.22
C ASN A 44 21.70 -32.18 14.88
N LYS A 45 21.60 -33.42 15.34
CA LYS A 45 20.35 -33.92 15.92
C LYS A 45 20.09 -33.25 17.27
N PRO A 46 18.87 -32.73 17.51
CA PRO A 46 18.52 -32.20 18.82
C PRO A 46 18.58 -33.28 19.90
N SER A 47 18.96 -32.89 21.12
CA SER A 47 18.99 -33.79 22.27
C SER A 47 17.61 -34.00 22.89
N TYR A 48 16.82 -32.94 22.98
CA TYR A 48 15.49 -32.95 23.60
C TYR A 48 14.65 -31.73 23.18
N ILE A 49 13.39 -31.73 23.60
CA ILE A 49 12.45 -30.63 23.41
C ILE A 49 12.15 -29.98 24.77
N ILE A 50 12.04 -28.65 24.78
CA ILE A 50 11.49 -27.87 25.89
C ILE A 50 10.08 -27.42 25.53
N ASP A 51 9.11 -27.60 26.41
CA ASP A 51 7.77 -27.02 26.28
C ASP A 51 7.21 -26.61 27.65
N ARG A 52 6.31 -25.64 27.66
CA ARG A 52 5.66 -25.16 28.89
C ARG A 52 4.30 -25.83 29.14
N ASN A 53 3.75 -26.53 28.16
CA ASN A 53 2.45 -27.18 28.26
C ASN A 53 2.58 -28.44 29.13
N PRO A 54 1.93 -28.51 30.30
CA PRO A 54 2.02 -29.66 31.21
C PRO A 54 1.63 -30.98 30.56
N LYS A 55 0.78 -30.95 29.51
CA LYS A 55 0.34 -32.16 28.79
C LYS A 55 1.44 -32.82 27.97
N TYR A 56 2.51 -32.09 27.63
CA TYR A 56 3.61 -32.62 26.83
C TYR A 56 4.80 -33.05 27.68
N ILE A 57 4.84 -32.69 28.96
CA ILE A 57 5.97 -33.00 29.83
C ILE A 57 6.05 -34.51 30.05
N ASP A 58 7.29 -35.03 30.07
CA ASP A 58 7.60 -36.46 30.21
C ASP A 58 7.01 -37.34 29.09
N THR A 59 6.64 -36.73 27.97
CA THR A 59 6.28 -37.44 26.73
C THR A 59 7.49 -37.55 25.79
N ASP A 60 7.36 -38.42 24.79
CA ASP A 60 8.27 -38.48 23.64
C ASP A 60 7.58 -37.92 22.40
N TYR A 61 8.31 -37.13 21.62
CA TYR A 61 7.88 -36.74 20.30
C TYR A 61 8.99 -36.88 19.28
N LYS A 62 8.79 -37.77 18.29
CA LYS A 62 9.78 -38.10 17.24
C LYS A 62 11.12 -38.62 17.82
N GLY A 63 11.08 -39.34 18.94
CA GLY A 63 12.27 -39.87 19.60
C GLY A 63 13.02 -38.84 20.44
N LEU A 64 12.38 -37.71 20.76
CA LEU A 64 12.91 -36.67 21.64
C LEU A 64 12.02 -36.55 22.87
N SER A 65 12.61 -36.70 24.06
CA SER A 65 11.92 -36.45 25.31
C SER A 65 11.61 -34.96 25.47
N VAL A 66 10.46 -34.66 26.07
CA VAL A 66 9.98 -33.29 26.29
C VAL A 66 10.10 -32.93 27.77
N TYR A 67 10.75 -31.82 28.07
CA TYR A 67 11.00 -31.32 29.42
C TYR A 67 10.46 -29.90 29.62
N LEU A 68 10.35 -29.51 30.88
CA LEU A 68 10.01 -28.14 31.26
C LEU A 68 11.19 -27.16 31.06
N PRO A 69 10.93 -25.85 30.90
CA PRO A 69 11.96 -24.84 30.68
C PRO A 69 13.07 -24.80 31.73
N GLU A 70 12.78 -25.13 32.99
CA GLU A 70 13.75 -25.13 34.09
C GLU A 70 14.94 -26.06 33.81
N ARG A 71 14.74 -27.14 33.04
CA ARG A 71 15.84 -28.01 32.61
C ARG A 71 16.87 -27.24 31.79
N LEU A 72 16.43 -26.42 30.84
CA LEU A 72 17.30 -25.59 30.01
C LEU A 72 17.91 -24.45 30.84
N LEU A 73 17.09 -23.78 31.66
CA LEU A 73 17.49 -22.60 32.43
C LEU A 73 18.44 -22.92 33.60
N SER A 74 18.53 -24.17 34.03
CA SER A 74 19.46 -24.61 35.07
C SER A 74 20.90 -24.84 34.57
N ILE A 75 21.13 -24.85 33.25
CA ILE A 75 22.45 -25.07 32.65
C ILE A 75 23.30 -23.81 32.81
N LYS A 76 24.41 -23.93 33.56
CA LYS A 76 25.30 -22.79 33.89
C LYS A 76 26.59 -22.74 33.06
N SER A 77 26.97 -23.82 32.39
CA SER A 77 28.19 -23.90 31.57
C SER A 77 27.88 -24.57 30.24
N ALA A 78 28.49 -24.06 29.16
CA ALA A 78 28.32 -24.51 27.79
C ALA A 78 26.83 -24.54 27.33
N LEU A 79 26.21 -23.36 27.25
CA LEU A 79 24.80 -23.23 26.83
C LEU A 79 24.54 -23.97 25.50
N PRO A 80 23.46 -24.78 25.43
CA PRO A 80 23.06 -25.37 24.16
C PRO A 80 22.60 -24.27 23.19
N PHE A 81 22.61 -24.58 21.90
CA PHE A 81 21.96 -23.76 20.90
C PHE A 81 20.48 -24.10 20.83
N VAL A 82 19.60 -23.11 21.00
CA VAL A 82 18.15 -23.30 21.05
C VAL A 82 17.52 -22.93 19.70
N VAL A 83 16.76 -23.85 19.11
CA VAL A 83 15.91 -23.58 17.94
C VAL A 83 14.47 -23.51 18.40
N ILE A 84 13.86 -22.32 18.33
CA ILE A 84 12.47 -22.11 18.75
C ILE A 84 11.53 -22.67 17.68
N THR A 85 10.71 -23.65 18.06
CA THR A 85 9.75 -24.37 17.22
C THR A 85 8.30 -24.18 17.71
N SER A 86 8.00 -23.03 18.32
CA SER A 86 6.65 -22.65 18.78
C SER A 86 6.14 -21.38 18.13
N GLY A 87 4.83 -21.30 17.87
CA GLY A 87 4.18 -20.10 17.32
C GLY A 87 4.11 -18.95 18.33
N VAL A 88 4.21 -19.25 19.63
CA VAL A 88 4.34 -18.23 20.69
C VAL A 88 5.81 -17.86 20.92
N TYR A 89 6.55 -17.60 19.83
CA TYR A 89 8.00 -17.44 19.88
C TYR A 89 8.42 -16.19 20.65
N GLU A 90 7.68 -15.08 20.57
CA GLU A 90 8.04 -13.82 21.26
C GLU A 90 8.20 -14.03 22.78
N GLY A 91 7.26 -14.72 23.42
CA GLY A 91 7.36 -15.06 24.83
C GLY A 91 8.52 -16.00 25.16
N ILE A 92 8.93 -16.86 24.22
CA ILE A 92 10.11 -17.72 24.40
C ILE A 92 11.39 -16.90 24.24
N VAL A 93 11.45 -16.00 23.26
CA VAL A 93 12.56 -15.07 23.05
C VAL A 93 12.78 -14.23 24.31
N GLU A 94 11.71 -13.68 24.89
CA GLU A 94 11.78 -12.90 26.13
C GLU A 94 12.33 -13.74 27.30
N ILE A 95 11.84 -14.98 27.48
CA ILE A 95 12.34 -15.90 28.52
C ILE A 95 13.84 -16.15 28.33
N LEU A 96 14.30 -16.45 27.10
CA LEU A 96 15.70 -16.75 26.82
C LEU A 96 16.61 -15.55 27.09
N ILE A 97 16.22 -14.36 26.61
CA ILE A 97 16.97 -13.11 26.84
C ILE A 97 17.06 -12.81 28.34
N ASN A 98 15.94 -12.89 29.06
CA ASN A 98 15.89 -12.63 30.50
C ASN A 98 16.74 -13.63 31.33
N ASN A 99 17.10 -14.76 30.74
CA ASN A 99 17.98 -15.77 31.35
C ASN A 99 19.39 -15.78 30.75
N GLY A 100 19.79 -14.71 30.04
CA GLY A 100 21.17 -14.48 29.61
C GLY A 100 21.56 -15.11 28.27
N PHE A 101 20.62 -15.70 27.53
CA PHE A 101 20.89 -16.19 26.18
C PHE A 101 20.98 -15.04 25.19
N GLN A 102 21.93 -15.09 24.27
CA GLN A 102 22.12 -14.06 23.25
C GLN A 102 21.38 -14.39 21.94
N PRO A 103 20.49 -13.53 21.44
CA PRO A 103 19.75 -13.80 20.22
C PRO A 103 20.66 -13.86 19.00
N GLY A 104 20.47 -14.89 18.17
CA GLY A 104 21.29 -15.15 16.98
C GLY A 104 22.62 -15.84 17.25
N ILE A 105 23.01 -15.99 18.52
CA ILE A 105 24.25 -16.65 18.95
C ILE A 105 23.93 -17.92 19.73
N ASP A 106 23.06 -17.83 20.73
CA ASP A 106 22.64 -18.96 21.57
C ASP A 106 21.27 -19.51 21.18
N PHE A 107 20.48 -18.73 20.45
CA PHE A 107 19.21 -19.19 19.94
C PHE A 107 18.80 -18.51 18.64
N CYS A 108 17.89 -19.17 17.93
CA CYS A 108 17.18 -18.59 16.80
C CYS A 108 15.73 -19.08 16.76
N CYS A 109 14.87 -18.33 16.09
CA CYS A 109 13.60 -18.90 15.64
C CYS A 109 13.86 -19.93 14.54
N CYS A 110 13.06 -20.98 14.47
CA CYS A 110 13.17 -21.94 13.38
C CYS A 110 13.01 -21.21 12.03
N PRO A 111 13.93 -21.38 11.06
CA PRO A 111 13.90 -20.63 9.80
C PRO A 111 12.58 -20.77 9.02
N GLU A 112 11.87 -21.89 9.17
CA GLU A 112 10.57 -22.15 8.53
C GLU A 112 9.45 -21.25 9.08
N TYR A 113 9.63 -20.62 10.24
CA TYR A 113 8.67 -19.66 10.81
C TYR A 113 8.73 -18.29 10.18
N ARG A 114 9.79 -17.97 9.42
CA ARG A 114 9.98 -16.63 8.89
C ARG A 114 8.79 -16.17 8.04
N ASP A 115 8.23 -17.08 7.24
CA ASP A 115 7.05 -16.79 6.42
C ASP A 115 5.80 -16.54 7.27
N PHE A 116 5.67 -17.25 8.40
CA PHE A 116 4.58 -17.05 9.35
C PHE A 116 4.73 -15.72 10.09
N GLN A 117 5.94 -15.32 10.46
CA GLN A 117 6.20 -14.01 11.06
C GLN A 117 5.84 -12.87 10.11
N LEU A 118 6.20 -12.95 8.83
CA LEU A 118 5.77 -11.97 7.83
C LEU A 118 4.23 -11.88 7.76
N LEU A 119 3.54 -13.01 7.79
CA LEU A 119 2.08 -13.05 7.83
C LEU A 119 1.54 -12.37 9.10
N GLU A 120 2.14 -12.62 10.27
CA GLU A 120 1.74 -11.99 11.53
C GLU A 120 1.98 -10.48 11.54
N ASP A 121 3.13 -10.01 11.03
CA ASP A 121 3.45 -8.59 10.89
C ASP A 121 2.37 -7.87 10.08
N MET A 122 2.01 -8.41 8.91
CA MET A 122 0.93 -7.86 8.08
C MET A 122 -0.46 -8.02 8.72
N ARG A 123 -0.68 -9.09 9.48
CA ARG A 123 -1.98 -9.37 10.12
C ARG A 123 -2.27 -8.40 11.26
N ASN A 124 -1.25 -8.14 12.07
CA ASN A 124 -1.30 -7.31 13.28
C ASN A 124 -0.98 -5.85 12.98
N TYR A 125 -0.67 -5.52 11.73
CA TYR A 125 -0.46 -4.15 11.29
C TYR A 125 -1.70 -3.29 11.55
N THR A 126 -1.48 -2.12 12.14
CA THR A 126 -2.53 -1.12 12.39
C THR A 126 -2.16 0.20 11.75
N GLN A 127 -3.15 0.79 11.06
CA GLN A 127 -3.03 2.09 10.40
C GLN A 127 -4.42 2.65 10.09
N GLN A 128 -4.50 3.96 9.85
CA GLN A 128 -5.70 4.62 9.35
C GLN A 128 -5.46 5.22 7.97
N LEU A 129 -6.45 5.09 7.09
CA LEU A 129 -6.44 5.68 5.75
C LEU A 129 -7.67 6.53 5.53
N ILE A 130 -7.50 7.68 4.88
CA ILE A 130 -8.60 8.36 4.21
C ILE A 130 -8.75 7.76 2.81
N VAL A 131 -9.99 7.48 2.44
CA VAL A 131 -10.34 6.90 1.14
C VAL A 131 -11.34 7.82 0.45
N SER A 132 -11.02 8.28 -0.75
CA SER A 132 -11.98 9.03 -1.58
C SER A 132 -12.77 8.07 -2.48
N CYS A 133 -14.07 8.30 -2.57
CA CYS A 133 -14.98 7.46 -3.31
C CYS A 133 -15.97 8.31 -4.12
N SER A 134 -16.00 8.05 -5.42
CA SER A 134 -16.74 8.84 -6.41
C SER A 134 -18.09 8.21 -6.79
N ASP A 135 -18.58 7.26 -6.00
CA ASP A 135 -19.85 6.58 -6.26
C ASP A 135 -21.01 7.58 -6.24
N TYR A 136 -22.07 7.26 -6.99
CA TYR A 136 -23.34 7.97 -6.90
C TYR A 136 -24.20 7.39 -5.78
N ASN A 137 -24.97 8.25 -5.12
CA ASN A 137 -26.02 7.82 -4.20
C ASN A 137 -27.33 7.41 -4.92
N ASP A 138 -27.39 7.67 -6.24
CA ASP A 138 -28.56 7.47 -7.10
C ASP A 138 -28.50 6.11 -7.81
N LYS A 139 -29.47 5.24 -7.52
CA LYS A 139 -29.57 3.86 -8.02
C LYS A 139 -29.67 3.73 -9.53
N ASP A 140 -30.12 4.79 -10.20
CA ASP A 140 -30.33 4.77 -11.65
C ASP A 140 -29.04 5.14 -12.42
N LYS A 141 -27.96 5.51 -11.71
CA LYS A 141 -26.68 5.88 -12.34
C LYS A 141 -25.71 4.71 -12.43
N SER A 142 -24.90 4.70 -13.50
CA SER A 142 -23.92 3.65 -13.85
C SER A 142 -22.70 3.52 -12.93
N ARG A 143 -22.71 4.18 -11.75
CA ARG A 143 -21.70 4.08 -10.68
C ARG A 143 -22.35 4.16 -9.29
N TYR A 144 -23.57 3.64 -9.18
CA TYR A 144 -24.26 3.53 -7.91
C TYR A 144 -23.65 2.47 -7.02
N SER A 145 -23.44 2.78 -5.74
CA SER A 145 -23.10 1.77 -4.74
C SER A 145 -24.03 1.86 -3.53
N LYS A 146 -24.09 0.79 -2.73
CA LYS A 146 -24.97 0.73 -1.54
C LYS A 146 -24.57 1.76 -0.49
N ALA A 147 -23.28 1.94 -0.28
CA ALA A 147 -22.75 2.97 0.61
C ALA A 147 -22.83 4.36 -0.02
N GLY A 148 -22.88 4.47 -1.35
CA GLY A 148 -22.75 5.72 -2.07
C GLY A 148 -21.34 6.31 -1.97
N GLY A 149 -21.15 7.50 -2.54
CA GLY A 149 -19.84 8.17 -2.54
C GLY A 149 -19.50 8.79 -1.18
N GLY A 150 -18.25 9.21 -1.02
CA GLY A 150 -17.85 10.00 0.13
C GLY A 150 -16.35 10.08 0.35
N ILE A 151 -15.99 10.75 1.44
CA ILE A 151 -14.71 10.57 2.12
C ILE A 151 -14.93 9.58 3.26
N PHE A 152 -14.15 8.50 3.27
CA PHE A 152 -14.24 7.44 4.26
C PHE A 152 -12.96 7.40 5.10
N LEU A 153 -13.10 7.06 6.37
CA LEU A 153 -11.99 6.70 7.25
C LEU A 153 -11.96 5.18 7.39
N TYR A 154 -10.84 4.56 7.00
CA TYR A 154 -10.63 3.12 7.10
C TYR A 154 -9.63 2.81 8.21
N HIS A 155 -9.97 1.85 9.08
CA HIS A 155 -9.13 1.37 10.18
C HIS A 155 -8.56 -0.02 9.86
N ILE A 156 -7.28 -0.04 9.48
CA ILE A 156 -6.48 -1.25 9.31
C ILE A 156 -6.17 -1.82 10.70
N GLY A 157 -6.42 -3.12 10.87
CA GLY A 157 -6.41 -3.81 12.16
C GLY A 157 -7.81 -4.30 12.51
N PRO A 158 -8.72 -3.42 13.00
CA PRO A 158 -10.13 -3.76 13.21
C PRO A 158 -10.86 -4.14 11.91
N ASN A 159 -10.35 -3.71 10.75
CA ASN A 159 -10.95 -3.94 9.44
C ASN A 159 -12.37 -3.35 9.34
N THR A 160 -12.49 -2.09 9.76
CA THR A 160 -13.75 -1.33 9.75
C THR A 160 -13.54 -0.02 9.00
N TYR A 161 -14.62 0.53 8.48
CA TYR A 161 -14.60 1.84 7.85
C TYR A 161 -15.93 2.56 8.07
N GLU A 162 -15.87 3.87 8.03
CA GLU A 162 -17.04 4.74 8.19
C GLU A 162 -16.98 5.89 7.20
N LYS A 163 -18.16 6.31 6.73
CA LYS A 163 -18.28 7.50 5.90
C LYS A 163 -18.23 8.74 6.78
N LYS A 164 -17.28 9.62 6.53
CA LYS A 164 -17.11 10.89 7.25
C LYS A 164 -17.78 12.05 6.54
N ILE A 165 -17.64 12.12 5.21
CA ILE A 165 -18.24 13.18 4.40
C ILE A 165 -19.01 12.52 3.25
N SER A 166 -20.26 12.93 3.04
CA SER A 166 -21.07 12.48 1.90
C SER A 166 -20.83 13.36 0.68
N GLY A 167 -20.82 12.74 -0.51
CA GLY A 167 -20.55 13.39 -1.78
C GLY A 167 -19.91 12.39 -2.74
N SER A 168 -19.52 12.82 -3.93
CA SER A 168 -18.86 12.00 -4.94
C SER A 168 -17.45 12.54 -5.14
N PHE A 169 -16.49 12.03 -4.36
CA PHE A 169 -15.13 12.55 -4.30
C PHE A 169 -14.16 11.77 -5.19
N ARG A 170 -13.31 12.47 -5.94
CA ARG A 170 -12.32 11.83 -6.83
C ARG A 170 -10.90 11.87 -6.26
N GLN A 171 -10.37 13.05 -6.00
CA GLN A 171 -8.98 13.22 -5.58
C GLN A 171 -8.91 13.94 -4.25
N ILE A 172 -7.92 13.60 -3.43
CA ILE A 172 -7.65 14.23 -2.14
C ILE A 172 -6.16 14.56 -2.01
N VAL A 173 -5.85 15.71 -1.45
CA VAL A 173 -4.48 16.08 -1.10
C VAL A 173 -4.46 16.72 0.29
N LYS A 174 -3.38 16.49 1.04
CA LYS A 174 -3.13 17.18 2.30
C LYS A 174 -2.40 18.49 2.01
N VAL A 175 -2.92 19.59 2.54
CA VAL A 175 -2.33 20.93 2.43
C VAL A 175 -2.13 21.43 3.85
N LYS A 176 -0.87 21.45 4.31
CA LYS A 176 -0.52 21.79 5.70
C LYS A 176 -1.32 20.89 6.68
N ASN A 177 -2.21 21.47 7.47
CA ASN A 177 -3.06 20.80 8.47
C ASN A 177 -4.49 20.50 7.99
N LEU A 178 -4.80 20.76 6.72
CA LEU A 178 -6.12 20.55 6.12
C LEU A 178 -6.04 19.54 4.97
N PHE A 179 -7.21 19.07 4.56
CA PHE A 179 -7.41 18.22 3.40
C PHE A 179 -8.26 18.94 2.37
N TYR A 180 -7.86 18.83 1.11
CA TYR A 180 -8.56 19.40 -0.03
C TYR A 180 -9.02 18.24 -0.91
N ALA A 181 -10.29 18.21 -1.29
CA ALA A 181 -10.84 17.13 -2.10
C ALA A 181 -11.80 17.62 -3.18
N ILE A 182 -11.72 17.02 -4.37
CA ILE A 182 -12.61 17.33 -5.49
C ILE A 182 -13.92 16.56 -5.32
N GLU A 183 -15.02 17.27 -5.11
CA GLU A 183 -16.38 16.78 -5.28
C GLU A 183 -16.80 17.06 -6.74
N TYR A 184 -16.86 16.01 -7.56
CA TYR A 184 -16.99 16.20 -9.00
C TYR A 184 -18.42 16.44 -9.48
N VAL A 185 -19.43 16.08 -8.69
CA VAL A 185 -20.85 16.20 -9.05
C VAL A 185 -21.35 17.61 -8.73
N ALA A 186 -21.03 18.10 -7.54
CA ALA A 186 -21.26 19.47 -7.10
C ALA A 186 -20.34 20.46 -7.83
N CYS A 187 -19.24 19.99 -8.43
CA CYS A 187 -18.22 20.83 -9.05
C CYS A 187 -17.61 21.78 -8.02
N GLU A 188 -17.15 21.23 -6.90
CA GLU A 188 -16.65 21.98 -5.76
C GLU A 188 -15.34 21.37 -5.23
N LEU A 189 -14.47 22.23 -4.69
CA LEU A 189 -13.32 21.84 -3.91
C LEU A 189 -13.67 21.97 -2.43
N PHE A 190 -13.72 20.84 -1.74
CA PHE A 190 -14.00 20.76 -0.31
C PHE A 190 -12.70 20.90 0.47
N ILE A 191 -12.73 21.71 1.52
CA ILE A 191 -11.62 21.90 2.46
C ILE A 191 -12.10 21.46 3.84
N PHE A 192 -11.41 20.50 4.45
CA PHE A 192 -11.79 19.95 5.75
C PHE A 192 -10.59 19.66 6.64
N ASP A 193 -10.81 19.61 7.96
CA ASP A 193 -9.77 19.34 8.95
C ASP A 193 -9.55 17.83 9.20
N SER A 194 -8.66 17.47 10.12
CA SER A 194 -8.40 16.07 10.50
C SER A 194 -9.57 15.38 11.20
N ASP A 195 -10.52 16.15 11.73
CA ASP A 195 -11.75 15.66 12.35
C ASP A 195 -12.90 15.55 11.33
N PHE A 196 -12.60 15.78 10.05
CA PHE A 196 -13.54 15.75 8.93
C PHE A 196 -14.62 16.84 8.98
N ASN A 197 -14.40 17.92 9.73
CA ASN A 197 -15.26 19.09 9.67
C ASN A 197 -14.96 19.87 8.39
N ILE A 198 -15.99 20.15 7.60
CA ILE A 198 -15.88 20.99 6.41
C ILE A 198 -15.65 22.44 6.88
N ILE A 199 -14.49 22.99 6.53
CA ILE A 199 -14.09 24.35 6.86
C ILE A 199 -14.58 25.32 5.79
N GLU A 200 -14.46 24.94 4.52
CA GLU A 200 -14.83 25.77 3.37
C GLU A 200 -15.14 24.89 2.15
N THR A 201 -16.02 25.36 1.27
CA THR A 201 -16.18 24.83 -0.09
C THR A 201 -15.95 25.94 -1.09
N LYS A 202 -15.22 25.64 -2.16
CA LYS A 202 -14.93 26.59 -3.25
C LYS A 202 -15.50 26.06 -4.57
N PRO A 203 -16.24 26.87 -5.34
CA PRO A 203 -16.80 26.43 -6.61
C PRO A 203 -15.68 26.21 -7.64
N LEU A 204 -15.75 25.10 -8.35
CA LEU A 204 -14.94 24.84 -9.53
C LEU A 204 -15.67 25.40 -10.76
N ASP A 205 -14.90 25.90 -11.71
CA ASP A 205 -15.44 26.55 -12.90
C ASP A 205 -15.86 25.57 -14.01
N ASP A 206 -15.73 24.26 -13.76
CA ASP A 206 -16.11 23.22 -14.70
C ASP A 206 -16.32 21.85 -14.00
N ALA A 207 -16.98 20.95 -14.71
CA ALA A 207 -17.08 19.55 -14.34
C ALA A 207 -15.81 18.77 -14.72
N ASN A 208 -15.71 17.53 -14.24
CA ASN A 208 -14.67 16.55 -14.60
C ASN A 208 -13.24 16.87 -14.16
N TYR A 209 -13.06 17.73 -13.17
CA TYR A 209 -11.83 17.71 -12.37
C TYR A 209 -11.64 16.31 -11.76
N CYS A 210 -10.41 15.81 -11.78
CA CYS A 210 -10.11 14.41 -11.44
C CYS A 210 -8.72 14.21 -10.81
N GLY A 211 -7.77 15.12 -11.07
CA GLY A 211 -6.49 15.20 -10.38
C GLY A 211 -6.40 16.50 -9.58
N LEU A 212 -5.71 16.43 -8.45
CA LEU A 212 -5.51 17.51 -7.49
C LEU A 212 -4.19 17.24 -6.79
N GLU A 213 -3.35 18.26 -6.73
CA GLU A 213 -2.08 18.21 -6.02
C GLU A 213 -1.74 19.60 -5.47
N TYR A 214 -0.86 19.63 -4.46
CA TYR A 214 -0.37 20.85 -3.84
C TYR A 214 1.14 20.97 -3.98
N SER A 215 1.60 22.08 -4.56
CA SER A 215 3.01 22.43 -4.56
C SER A 215 3.33 23.23 -3.30
N GLU A 216 3.98 22.60 -2.32
CA GLU A 216 4.38 23.30 -1.09
C GLU A 216 5.38 24.42 -1.34
N LYS A 217 6.31 24.22 -2.28
CA LYS A 217 7.36 25.18 -2.63
C LYS A 217 6.81 26.48 -3.21
N HIS A 218 5.80 26.39 -4.07
CA HIS A 218 5.21 27.53 -4.77
C HIS A 218 3.87 27.96 -4.20
N ASP A 219 3.34 27.21 -3.25
CA ASP A 219 2.06 27.45 -2.61
C ASP A 219 0.87 27.49 -3.59
N LEU A 220 0.89 26.55 -4.55
CA LEU A 220 -0.11 26.44 -5.62
C LEU A 220 -0.92 25.16 -5.50
N LEU A 221 -2.19 25.24 -5.86
CA LEU A 221 -3.03 24.09 -6.14
C LEU A 221 -3.00 23.78 -7.64
N ILE A 222 -2.74 22.52 -7.97
CA ILE A 222 -2.71 22.02 -9.36
C ILE A 222 -3.92 21.13 -9.56
N LEU A 223 -4.80 21.51 -10.49
CA LEU A 223 -6.02 20.77 -10.81
C LEU A 223 -5.99 20.24 -12.24
N ILE A 224 -6.35 18.97 -12.40
CA ILE A 224 -6.43 18.29 -13.70
C ILE A 224 -7.89 18.09 -14.08
N ASN A 225 -8.25 18.55 -15.27
CA ASN A 225 -9.57 18.34 -15.85
C ASN A 225 -9.52 17.30 -16.97
N ALA A 226 -10.10 16.12 -16.74
CA ALA A 226 -10.17 15.04 -17.74
C ALA A 226 -11.10 15.38 -18.91
N GLY A 227 -12.07 16.28 -18.70
CA GLY A 227 -13.05 16.68 -19.69
C GLY A 227 -12.50 17.65 -20.73
N LYS A 228 -11.59 18.55 -20.31
CA LYS A 228 -10.94 19.54 -21.19
C LYS A 228 -9.47 19.25 -21.49
N ASP A 229 -8.90 18.22 -20.87
CA ASP A 229 -7.47 17.90 -20.92
C ASP A 229 -6.59 19.09 -20.52
N THR A 230 -6.93 19.72 -19.39
CA THR A 230 -6.22 20.89 -18.89
C THR A 230 -5.51 20.65 -17.57
N ILE A 231 -4.42 21.38 -17.38
CA ILE A 231 -3.68 21.56 -16.14
C ILE A 231 -3.93 23.00 -15.70
N SER A 232 -4.54 23.20 -14.54
CA SER A 232 -4.86 24.53 -14.02
C SER A 232 -4.09 24.79 -12.73
N LEU A 233 -3.43 25.94 -12.66
CA LEU A 233 -2.69 26.41 -11.49
C LEU A 233 -3.52 27.47 -10.78
N TYR A 234 -3.83 27.24 -9.51
CA TYR A 234 -4.55 28.17 -8.66
C TYR A 234 -3.65 28.63 -7.51
N ASP A 235 -3.75 29.90 -7.17
CA ASP A 235 -3.23 30.39 -5.89
C ASP A 235 -3.97 29.70 -4.74
N ARG A 236 -3.24 29.14 -3.78
CA ARG A 236 -3.84 28.32 -2.72
C ARG A 236 -4.70 29.14 -1.75
N GLU A 237 -4.35 30.40 -1.48
CA GLU A 237 -5.07 31.25 -0.51
C GLU A 237 -6.34 31.86 -1.10
N THR A 238 -6.18 32.56 -2.21
CA THR A 238 -7.24 33.32 -2.87
C THR A 238 -8.11 32.44 -3.76
N PHE A 239 -7.62 31.24 -4.11
CA PHE A 239 -8.23 30.34 -5.08
C PHE A 239 -8.45 30.98 -6.46
N THR A 240 -7.57 31.93 -6.81
CA THR A 240 -7.59 32.58 -8.11
C THR A 240 -6.83 31.74 -9.14
N LEU A 241 -7.44 31.54 -10.31
CA LEU A 241 -6.78 30.85 -11.42
C LEU A 241 -5.63 31.71 -11.94
N GLN A 242 -4.41 31.22 -11.81
CA GLN A 242 -3.19 31.87 -12.29
C GLN A 242 -2.92 31.51 -13.75
N LEU A 243 -3.08 30.24 -14.09
CA LEU A 243 -2.82 29.73 -15.43
C LEU A 243 -3.67 28.50 -15.72
N ARG A 244 -4.11 28.36 -16.97
CA ARG A 244 -4.68 27.12 -17.49
C ARG A 244 -3.99 26.74 -18.78
N ARG A 245 -3.40 25.55 -18.79
CA ARG A 245 -2.76 24.96 -19.95
C ARG A 245 -3.58 23.80 -20.50
N PHE A 246 -3.76 23.77 -21.82
CA PHE A 246 -4.21 22.58 -22.54
C PHE A 246 -3.05 21.60 -22.75
N PHE A 247 -3.33 20.30 -22.68
CA PHE A 247 -2.31 19.26 -22.86
C PHE A 247 -1.66 19.32 -24.25
N SER A 248 -2.46 19.61 -25.29
CA SER A 248 -1.99 19.78 -26.66
C SER A 248 -2.92 20.72 -27.43
N ALA A 249 -2.47 21.18 -28.61
CA ALA A 249 -3.31 21.95 -29.53
C ALA A 249 -4.59 21.20 -29.95
N LYS A 250 -4.59 19.86 -29.89
CA LYS A 250 -5.80 19.06 -30.17
C LYS A 250 -6.89 19.30 -29.13
N SER A 251 -6.51 19.48 -27.86
CA SER A 251 -7.42 19.77 -26.75
C SER A 251 -8.12 21.12 -26.89
N GLU A 252 -7.55 22.05 -27.66
CA GLU A 252 -8.14 23.37 -27.91
C GLU A 252 -9.26 23.35 -28.96
N SER A 253 -9.40 22.24 -29.71
CA SER A 253 -10.40 22.10 -30.78
C SER A 253 -11.86 22.13 -30.30
N GLY A 254 -12.11 22.05 -28.99
CA GLY A 254 -13.44 21.96 -28.40
C GLY A 254 -13.98 20.54 -28.26
N GLU A 255 -13.30 19.54 -28.83
CA GLU A 255 -13.58 18.13 -28.53
C GLU A 255 -13.17 17.81 -27.09
N THR A 256 -14.10 17.23 -26.32
CA THR A 256 -13.85 16.93 -24.91
C THR A 256 -13.06 15.65 -24.72
N SER A 257 -12.20 15.61 -23.70
CA SER A 257 -11.55 14.41 -23.17
C SER A 257 -10.86 13.58 -24.25
N LEU A 258 -10.02 14.23 -25.05
CA LEU A 258 -9.27 13.59 -26.13
C LEU A 258 -8.16 12.72 -25.55
N HIS A 259 -7.40 13.26 -24.61
CA HIS A 259 -6.28 12.59 -23.95
C HIS A 259 -6.72 11.91 -22.65
N HIS A 260 -7.73 12.47 -21.98
CA HIS A 260 -8.21 12.10 -20.65
C HIS A 260 -7.06 12.10 -19.65
N LEU A 261 -6.61 13.30 -19.27
CA LEU A 261 -5.69 13.49 -18.16
C LEU A 261 -6.37 12.99 -16.87
N ASN A 262 -5.72 12.15 -16.09
CA ASN A 262 -6.32 11.56 -14.89
C ASN A 262 -5.86 12.24 -13.62
N ASP A 263 -4.55 12.28 -13.43
CA ASP A 263 -3.98 12.55 -12.12
C ASP A 263 -2.59 13.16 -12.24
N VAL A 264 -2.17 13.85 -11.19
CA VAL A 264 -0.94 14.64 -11.14
C VAL A 264 -0.19 14.41 -9.83
N CYS A 265 1.14 14.42 -9.91
CA CYS A 265 2.01 14.57 -8.76
C CYS A 265 2.96 15.74 -8.98
N CYS A 266 3.24 16.49 -7.93
CA CYS A 266 4.20 17.57 -7.90
C CYS A 266 5.38 17.14 -7.04
N TYR A 267 6.59 17.26 -7.57
CA TYR A 267 7.82 17.07 -6.81
C TYR A 267 8.81 18.15 -7.21
N ASP A 268 9.16 19.00 -6.24
CA ASP A 268 9.88 20.25 -6.47
C ASP A 268 9.19 21.12 -7.54
N ASP A 269 9.90 21.37 -8.66
CA ASP A 269 9.43 22.19 -9.79
C ASP A 269 8.90 21.32 -10.94
N GLN A 270 8.68 20.02 -10.73
CA GLN A 270 8.21 19.10 -11.77
C GLN A 270 6.79 18.60 -11.48
N LEU A 271 5.96 18.56 -12.51
CA LEU A 271 4.65 17.92 -12.50
C LEU A 271 4.67 16.65 -13.35
N TYR A 272 4.18 15.55 -12.79
CA TYR A 272 4.02 14.27 -13.45
C TYR A 272 2.53 14.03 -13.70
N VAL A 273 2.10 14.11 -14.96
CA VAL A 273 0.68 14.00 -15.33
C VAL A 273 0.43 12.71 -16.09
N SER A 274 -0.53 11.93 -15.60
CA SER A 274 -0.97 10.67 -16.23
C SER A 274 -2.15 10.89 -17.19
N TYR A 275 -2.22 10.10 -18.26
CA TYR A 275 -3.25 10.26 -19.30
C TYR A 275 -3.55 8.97 -20.05
N PHE A 276 -4.79 8.81 -20.57
CA PHE A 276 -5.21 7.59 -21.29
C PHE A 276 -4.64 7.47 -22.69
N SER A 277 -4.38 8.58 -23.37
CA SER A 277 -3.89 8.57 -24.75
C SER A 277 -3.04 9.79 -25.06
N HIS A 278 -1.81 9.56 -25.51
CA HIS A 278 -0.95 10.63 -25.99
C HIS A 278 -1.46 11.22 -27.32
N SER A 279 -1.89 10.38 -28.26
CA SER A 279 -2.45 10.82 -29.55
C SER A 279 -3.88 11.39 -29.46
N GLY A 280 -4.53 11.25 -28.31
CA GLY A 280 -5.88 11.72 -28.05
C GLY A 280 -6.96 10.87 -28.71
N ASN A 281 -6.77 9.54 -28.81
CA ASN A 281 -7.64 8.61 -29.54
C ASN A 281 -8.18 7.44 -28.67
N TRP A 282 -8.16 7.55 -27.34
CA TRP A 282 -8.65 6.46 -26.47
C TRP A 282 -10.12 6.11 -26.70
N LYS A 283 -10.96 7.09 -27.09
CA LYS A 283 -12.36 6.88 -27.47
C LYS A 283 -12.50 6.00 -28.71
N LYS A 284 -11.48 5.94 -29.56
CA LYS A 284 -11.37 5.04 -30.73
C LYS A 284 -10.70 3.71 -30.39
N GLY A 285 -10.43 3.44 -29.11
CA GLY A 285 -9.78 2.21 -28.64
C GLY A 285 -8.25 2.24 -28.67
N ILE A 286 -7.62 3.37 -29.01
CA ILE A 286 -6.16 3.51 -29.04
C ILE A 286 -5.68 4.00 -27.67
N TYR A 287 -5.18 3.07 -26.85
CA TYR A 287 -4.64 3.35 -25.51
C TYR A 287 -3.11 3.44 -25.54
N ASP A 288 -2.61 4.58 -26.01
CA ASP A 288 -1.19 4.96 -26.00
C ASP A 288 -0.88 5.89 -24.80
N GLY A 289 -1.43 5.54 -23.63
CA GLY A 289 -1.32 6.31 -22.40
C GLY A 289 0.09 6.37 -21.85
N GLY A 290 0.29 7.19 -20.82
CA GLY A 290 1.59 7.39 -20.23
C GLY A 290 1.60 8.37 -19.08
N VAL A 291 2.81 8.74 -18.69
CA VAL A 291 3.11 9.82 -17.73
C VAL A 291 4.04 10.79 -18.44
N SER A 292 3.67 12.07 -18.42
CA SER A 292 4.46 13.17 -18.96
C SER A 292 4.93 14.09 -17.83
N GLU A 293 6.15 14.59 -17.96
CA GLU A 293 6.75 15.57 -17.08
C GLU A 293 6.59 16.98 -17.67
N PHE A 294 6.25 17.92 -16.80
CA PHE A 294 6.17 19.34 -17.07
C PHE A 294 7.03 20.08 -16.05
N ASN A 295 7.79 21.07 -16.51
CA ASN A 295 8.41 22.03 -15.60
C ASN A 295 7.34 23.03 -15.16
N LEU A 296 7.06 23.12 -13.86
CA LEU A 296 6.08 24.03 -13.29
C LEU A 296 6.41 25.51 -13.54
N LEU A 297 7.70 25.85 -13.56
CA LEU A 297 8.18 27.22 -13.78
C LEU A 297 8.12 27.65 -15.25
N ASP A 298 8.06 26.68 -16.17
CA ASP A 298 7.93 26.92 -17.60
C ASP A 298 6.88 25.97 -18.20
N ILE A 299 5.72 25.99 -17.54
CA ILE A 299 4.65 25.04 -17.81
C ILE A 299 3.99 25.31 -19.15
N GLU A 300 4.44 26.22 -20.01
CA GLU A 300 3.95 26.33 -21.38
C GLU A 300 4.76 25.47 -22.37
N GLN A 301 5.99 25.09 -22.02
CA GLN A 301 6.85 24.27 -22.90
C GLN A 301 6.29 22.87 -23.13
N PRO A 302 6.48 22.27 -24.32
CA PRO A 302 6.05 20.90 -24.57
C PRO A 302 6.54 19.93 -23.48
N PRO A 303 5.67 19.06 -22.94
CA PRO A 303 6.07 18.15 -21.89
C PRO A 303 7.00 17.06 -22.41
N VAL A 304 7.82 16.51 -21.51
CA VAL A 304 8.65 15.35 -21.80
C VAL A 304 7.86 14.08 -21.49
N ARG A 305 7.68 13.22 -22.49
CA ARG A 305 6.99 11.93 -22.29
C ARG A 305 7.93 10.90 -21.66
N LEU A 306 7.82 10.71 -20.35
CA LEU A 306 8.65 9.79 -19.57
C LEU A 306 8.24 8.32 -19.72
N VAL A 307 6.94 8.05 -19.69
CA VAL A 307 6.40 6.68 -19.75
C VAL A 307 5.39 6.54 -20.89
N ARG A 308 5.37 5.37 -21.54
CA ARG A 308 4.55 5.08 -22.73
C ARG A 308 3.83 3.75 -22.58
N ASP A 309 2.86 3.53 -23.46
CA ASP A 309 2.13 2.26 -23.64
C ASP A 309 1.42 1.71 -22.40
N LEU A 310 1.06 2.62 -21.49
CA LEU A 310 0.21 2.32 -20.33
C LEU A 310 -1.26 2.30 -20.73
N TRP A 311 -2.03 1.43 -20.08
CA TRP A 311 -3.45 1.27 -20.33
C TRP A 311 -4.27 1.90 -19.22
N LYS A 312 -4.74 3.12 -19.51
CA LYS A 312 -5.51 3.96 -18.59
C LYS A 312 -4.76 4.27 -17.28
N PRO A 313 -3.54 4.84 -17.32
CA PRO A 313 -2.73 5.03 -16.12
C PRO A 313 -3.31 6.07 -15.16
N HIS A 314 -3.06 5.86 -13.86
CA HIS A 314 -3.46 6.75 -12.75
C HIS A 314 -2.35 6.88 -11.71
N SER A 315 -2.56 7.83 -10.78
CA SER A 315 -1.84 7.97 -9.52
C SER A 315 -0.30 7.98 -9.66
N PRO A 316 0.27 8.83 -10.54
CA PRO A 316 1.69 9.10 -10.47
C PRO A 316 2.00 9.70 -9.10
N LYS A 317 3.05 9.23 -8.42
CA LYS A 317 3.56 9.80 -7.15
C LYS A 317 5.06 9.62 -7.06
N ILE A 318 5.76 10.57 -6.46
CA ILE A 318 7.15 10.36 -6.02
C ILE A 318 7.12 9.80 -4.60
N ILE A 319 7.55 8.55 -4.43
CA ILE A 319 7.59 7.86 -3.12
C ILE A 319 9.00 7.37 -2.90
N ASN A 320 9.65 7.82 -1.82
CA ASN A 320 11.04 7.46 -1.50
C ASN A 320 12.03 7.73 -2.66
N GLY A 321 11.80 8.83 -3.39
CA GLY A 321 12.61 9.23 -4.55
C GLY A 321 12.27 8.49 -5.86
N ASP A 322 11.37 7.51 -5.82
CA ASP A 322 10.97 6.74 -7.00
C ASP A 322 9.68 7.29 -7.64
N LEU A 323 9.68 7.40 -8.97
CA LEU A 323 8.45 7.64 -9.72
C LEU A 323 7.61 6.36 -9.73
N CYS A 324 6.52 6.40 -8.98
CA CYS A 324 5.54 5.35 -8.81
C CYS A 324 4.27 5.68 -9.61
N TYR A 325 3.64 4.69 -10.25
CA TYR A 325 2.38 4.88 -10.95
C TYR A 325 1.63 3.56 -11.18
N LEU A 326 0.35 3.66 -11.54
CA LEU A 326 -0.52 2.52 -11.78
C LEU A 326 -0.90 2.43 -13.27
N ASP A 327 -0.68 1.27 -13.88
CA ASP A 327 -1.27 0.89 -15.17
C ASP A 327 -2.61 0.21 -14.90
N SER A 328 -3.63 1.04 -14.72
CA SER A 328 -4.86 0.69 -14.00
C SER A 328 -5.62 -0.46 -14.62
N MET A 329 -5.72 -0.50 -15.95
CA MET A 329 -6.48 -1.55 -16.63
C MET A 329 -5.77 -2.90 -16.59
N ARG A 330 -4.43 -2.89 -16.57
CA ARG A 330 -3.63 -4.12 -16.38
C ARG A 330 -3.50 -4.49 -14.91
N GLY A 331 -3.79 -3.56 -14.00
CA GLY A 331 -3.66 -3.74 -12.56
C GLY A 331 -2.20 -3.81 -12.11
N ARG A 332 -1.29 -3.13 -12.81
CA ARG A 332 0.15 -3.18 -12.50
C ARG A 332 0.58 -1.93 -11.74
N PHE A 333 1.33 -2.14 -10.67
CA PHE A 333 2.05 -1.09 -9.96
C PHE A 333 3.49 -1.06 -10.43
N TYR A 334 3.91 0.11 -10.92
CA TYR A 334 5.27 0.36 -11.39
C TYR A 334 6.02 1.29 -10.45
N THR A 335 7.32 1.07 -10.36
CA THR A 335 8.31 1.98 -9.74
C THR A 335 9.31 2.48 -10.80
N THR A 336 10.32 3.25 -10.38
CA THR A 336 11.40 3.77 -11.22
C THR A 336 11.95 2.71 -12.18
N ASN A 337 12.34 3.15 -13.39
CA ASN A 337 12.79 2.32 -14.50
C ASN A 337 11.73 1.35 -15.04
N GLN A 338 10.44 1.62 -14.81
CA GLN A 338 9.32 0.81 -15.32
C GLN A 338 9.36 -0.65 -14.82
N VAL A 339 9.89 -0.87 -13.62
CA VAL A 339 9.87 -2.19 -12.97
C VAL A 339 8.46 -2.44 -12.43
N ILE A 340 7.87 -3.59 -12.79
CA ILE A 340 6.61 -4.04 -12.19
C ILE A 340 6.89 -4.46 -10.75
N ALA A 341 6.47 -3.61 -9.81
CA ALA A 341 6.61 -3.89 -8.39
C ALA A 341 5.54 -4.87 -7.89
N GLY A 342 4.32 -4.83 -8.45
CA GLY A 342 3.23 -5.74 -8.11
C GLY A 342 2.13 -5.78 -9.19
N GLU A 343 1.36 -6.86 -9.21
CA GLU A 343 0.20 -7.05 -10.09
C GLU A 343 -1.05 -7.38 -9.28
N PHE A 344 -2.18 -6.77 -9.65
CA PHE A 344 -3.44 -6.82 -8.92
C PHE A 344 -4.58 -7.09 -9.89
N HIS A 345 -5.57 -7.87 -9.46
CA HIS A 345 -6.59 -8.38 -10.38
C HIS A 345 -7.77 -7.42 -10.62
N GLY A 346 -7.74 -6.17 -10.13
CA GLY A 346 -8.79 -5.16 -10.35
C GLY A 346 -8.35 -3.95 -11.18
N PHE A 347 -9.21 -2.94 -11.28
CA PHE A 347 -8.86 -1.64 -11.87
C PHE A 347 -8.09 -0.80 -10.85
N ALA A 348 -6.76 -0.73 -10.99
CA ALA A 348 -5.89 -0.14 -9.98
C ALA A 348 -5.80 1.39 -10.07
N ARG A 349 -6.19 2.10 -9.02
CA ARG A 349 -6.02 3.56 -8.89
C ARG A 349 -6.09 3.97 -7.42
N GLY A 350 -5.51 5.12 -7.10
CA GLY A 350 -5.24 5.50 -5.72
C GLY A 350 -3.99 4.77 -5.23
N LEU A 351 -3.01 5.55 -4.79
CA LEU A 351 -1.71 5.04 -4.39
C LEU A 351 -1.25 5.80 -3.16
N ALA A 352 -0.89 5.09 -2.09
CA ALA A 352 -0.24 5.72 -0.95
C ALA A 352 0.84 4.79 -0.37
N SER A 353 1.65 5.32 0.54
CA SER A 353 2.62 4.53 1.29
C SER A 353 2.88 5.16 2.66
N ASP A 354 3.26 4.32 3.62
CA ASP A 354 3.71 4.72 4.96
C ASP A 354 5.15 4.25 5.24
N ASP A 355 5.94 4.13 4.17
CA ASP A 355 7.31 3.58 4.12
C ASP A 355 7.45 2.09 4.44
N ASN A 356 6.50 1.50 5.18
CA ASN A 356 6.50 0.07 5.47
C ASN A 356 5.77 -0.71 4.37
N PHE A 357 4.61 -0.20 3.96
CA PHE A 357 3.76 -0.82 2.95
C PHE A 357 3.29 0.20 1.91
N PHE A 358 2.89 -0.34 0.76
CA PHE A 358 2.14 0.39 -0.25
C PHE A 358 0.65 0.09 -0.11
N TYR A 359 -0.16 1.09 -0.40
CA TYR A 359 -1.61 1.02 -0.44
C TYR A 359 -2.07 1.19 -1.87
N ILE A 360 -2.63 0.14 -2.45
CA ILE A 360 -3.04 0.13 -3.86
C ILE A 360 -4.55 0.03 -3.93
N GLY A 361 -5.22 1.12 -4.27
CA GLY A 361 -6.67 1.14 -4.41
C GLY A 361 -7.11 0.36 -5.65
N LEU A 362 -8.24 -0.34 -5.51
CA LEU A 362 -8.92 -1.05 -6.58
C LEU A 362 -10.36 -0.60 -6.65
N SER A 363 -10.81 -0.28 -7.86
CA SER A 363 -12.22 -0.06 -8.15
C SER A 363 -12.80 -1.23 -8.94
N GLU A 364 -14.12 -1.38 -8.89
CA GLU A 364 -14.83 -2.30 -9.76
C GLU A 364 -14.59 -1.92 -11.23
N ASP A 365 -14.24 -2.92 -12.04
CA ASP A 365 -14.01 -2.72 -13.47
C ASP A 365 -15.34 -2.71 -14.23
N MET A 366 -15.87 -1.53 -14.48
CA MET A 366 -17.06 -1.32 -15.31
C MET A 366 -16.87 -1.72 -16.78
N TYR A 367 -15.63 -2.00 -17.22
CA TYR A 367 -15.29 -2.37 -18.59
C TYR A 367 -14.69 -3.78 -18.67
N MET A 368 -15.14 -4.69 -17.79
CA MET A 368 -14.61 -6.05 -17.63
C MET A 368 -14.42 -6.82 -18.93
N SER A 369 -15.31 -6.63 -19.92
CA SER A 369 -15.25 -7.33 -21.20
C SER A 369 -13.97 -7.05 -21.98
N ARG A 370 -13.33 -5.89 -21.74
CA ARG A 370 -12.04 -5.54 -22.34
C ARG A 370 -10.88 -6.33 -21.75
N ARG A 371 -11.07 -6.94 -20.59
CA ARG A 371 -10.04 -7.77 -19.93
C ARG A 371 -10.19 -9.26 -20.26
N PHE A 372 -11.30 -9.68 -20.87
CA PHE A 372 -11.51 -11.08 -21.23
C PHE A 372 -10.40 -11.57 -22.16
N GLY A 373 -9.77 -12.69 -21.80
CA GLY A 373 -8.65 -13.26 -22.54
C GLY A 373 -7.30 -12.54 -22.36
N THR A 374 -7.23 -11.47 -21.55
CA THR A 374 -5.99 -10.71 -21.29
C THR A 374 -5.42 -10.90 -19.88
N THR A 375 -6.24 -11.42 -18.95
CA THR A 375 -5.86 -11.71 -17.56
C THR A 375 -6.44 -13.06 -17.13
N ASN A 376 -5.80 -13.69 -16.16
CA ASN A 376 -6.23 -14.96 -15.57
C ASN A 376 -7.32 -14.79 -14.50
N ASN A 377 -7.51 -13.56 -14.00
CA ASN A 377 -8.51 -13.24 -12.99
C ASN A 377 -8.93 -11.76 -13.13
N ILE A 378 -10.23 -11.49 -12.95
CA ILE A 378 -10.81 -10.15 -12.87
C ILE A 378 -11.53 -10.04 -11.53
N MET A 379 -11.00 -9.24 -10.62
CA MET A 379 -11.60 -8.94 -9.34
C MET A 379 -12.67 -7.85 -9.52
N LEU A 380 -13.85 -8.08 -8.95
CA LEU A 380 -15.03 -7.21 -9.08
C LEU A 380 -15.43 -6.57 -7.74
N ASN A 381 -14.46 -6.32 -6.86
CA ASN A 381 -14.72 -5.64 -5.59
C ASN A 381 -13.89 -4.36 -5.51
N ALA A 382 -14.45 -3.34 -4.87
CA ALA A 382 -13.71 -2.18 -4.45
C ALA A 382 -12.98 -2.45 -3.12
N GLY A 383 -11.86 -1.77 -2.93
CA GLY A 383 -11.05 -1.85 -1.71
C GLY A 383 -9.60 -1.47 -2.02
N PHE A 384 -8.68 -1.84 -1.15
CA PHE A 384 -7.26 -1.61 -1.41
C PHE A 384 -6.40 -2.77 -0.91
N TYR A 385 -5.24 -2.94 -1.52
CA TYR A 385 -4.21 -3.84 -1.02
C TYR A 385 -3.29 -3.09 -0.06
N LEU A 386 -3.00 -3.71 1.09
CA LEU A 386 -1.75 -3.50 1.83
C LEU A 386 -0.69 -4.39 1.18
N PHE A 387 0.37 -3.81 0.63
CA PHE A 387 1.35 -4.50 -0.21
C PHE A 387 2.78 -4.28 0.28
N ASP A 388 3.50 -5.36 0.53
CA ASP A 388 4.94 -5.33 0.77
C ASP A 388 5.69 -5.50 -0.55
N LYS A 389 6.37 -4.44 -0.99
CA LYS A 389 7.11 -4.47 -2.26
C LYS A 389 8.28 -5.44 -2.25
N GLU A 390 8.85 -5.77 -1.10
CA GLU A 390 10.05 -6.61 -1.00
C GLU A 390 9.68 -8.09 -1.11
N THR A 391 8.69 -8.52 -0.33
CA THR A 391 8.25 -9.92 -0.28
C THR A 391 7.19 -10.25 -1.32
N LYS A 392 6.59 -9.22 -1.93
CA LYS A 392 5.42 -9.32 -2.81
C LYS A 392 4.16 -9.85 -2.12
N ALA A 393 4.17 -9.95 -0.80
CA ALA A 393 2.99 -10.32 -0.02
C ALA A 393 1.98 -9.18 -0.02
N SER A 394 0.70 -9.53 -0.07
CA SER A 394 -0.38 -8.54 0.00
C SER A 394 -1.56 -9.05 0.81
N ARG A 395 -2.32 -8.11 1.38
CA ARG A 395 -3.62 -8.35 2.00
C ARG A 395 -4.63 -7.38 1.43
N PHE A 396 -5.79 -7.90 1.00
CA PHE A 396 -6.86 -7.08 0.46
C PHE A 396 -7.84 -6.65 1.57
N TYR A 397 -8.18 -5.37 1.59
CA TYR A 397 -9.12 -4.73 2.49
C TYR A 397 -10.35 -4.29 1.69
N PRO A 398 -11.44 -5.07 1.70
CA PRO A 398 -12.59 -4.79 0.86
C PRO A 398 -13.44 -3.64 1.44
N MET A 399 -14.08 -2.90 0.54
CA MET A 399 -15.17 -1.96 0.82
C MET A 399 -16.40 -2.41 0.03
N LEU A 400 -17.03 -3.50 0.46
CA LEU A 400 -18.01 -4.27 -0.33
C LEU A 400 -19.30 -3.50 -0.70
N ASP A 401 -19.59 -2.42 0.03
CA ASP A 401 -20.74 -1.56 -0.27
C ASP A 401 -20.39 -0.40 -1.20
N ASN A 402 -19.12 -0.27 -1.60
CA ASN A 402 -18.61 0.74 -2.53
C ASN A 402 -18.18 0.10 -3.86
N MET A 403 -18.17 0.89 -4.94
CA MET A 403 -17.65 0.48 -6.25
C MET A 403 -16.31 1.13 -6.59
N ASN A 404 -16.08 2.36 -6.13
CA ASN A 404 -14.94 3.17 -6.55
C ASN A 404 -14.03 3.53 -5.35
N ILE A 405 -12.77 3.11 -5.42
CA ILE A 405 -11.67 3.70 -4.65
C ILE A 405 -10.92 4.62 -5.60
N HIS A 406 -10.98 5.93 -5.40
CA HIS A 406 -10.45 6.88 -6.37
C HIS A 406 -9.07 7.41 -5.97
N ASP A 407 -8.85 7.66 -4.68
CA ASP A 407 -7.53 7.93 -4.10
C ASP A 407 -7.46 7.51 -2.62
N LEU A 408 -6.23 7.45 -2.10
CA LEU A 408 -5.89 7.01 -0.75
C LEU A 408 -4.91 8.01 -0.11
N HIS A 409 -5.14 8.33 1.16
CA HIS A 409 -4.20 9.10 1.96
C HIS A 409 -3.92 8.41 3.29
N VAL A 410 -2.64 8.22 3.63
CA VAL A 410 -2.24 7.64 4.91
C VAL A 410 -2.30 8.71 5.99
N LEU A 411 -3.01 8.42 7.09
CA LEU A 411 -2.90 9.24 8.29
C LEU A 411 -1.62 8.88 9.03
N SER A 412 -0.78 9.87 9.29
CA SER A 412 0.37 9.73 10.17
C SER A 412 -0.11 9.24 11.54
N LYS A 413 0.57 8.24 12.11
CA LYS A 413 0.27 7.79 13.47
C LYS A 413 0.39 8.99 14.40
N PRO A 414 -0.49 9.15 15.41
CA PRO A 414 -0.30 10.15 16.43
C PRO A 414 1.11 9.98 16.99
N GLU A 415 1.89 11.07 17.07
CA GLU A 415 3.12 11.04 17.85
C GLU A 415 2.72 10.62 19.26
N ILE A 416 3.09 9.41 19.65
CA ILE A 416 3.04 9.01 21.04
C ILE A 416 4.12 9.87 21.68
N ASN A 417 3.72 10.98 22.30
CA ASN A 417 4.61 11.75 23.16
C ASN A 417 5.20 10.76 24.17
N ALA A 418 6.49 10.47 24.00
CA ALA A 418 7.26 9.60 24.87
C ALA A 418 7.51 10.25 26.23
#